data_AF-A0A3M0Z7D4-F1
#
_entry.id   AF-A0A3M0Z7D4-F1
#
_cell.length_a   1.000
_cell.length_b   1.000
_cell.length_c   1.000
_cell.angle_alpha   90.00
_cell.angle_beta   90.00
_cell.angle_gamma   90.00
#
_symmetry.space_group_name_H-M   'P 1'
#
loop_
_entity.id
_entity.type
_entity.pdbx_description
1 polymer ?
#
loop_
_entity_poly.entity_id
_entity_poly.type
_entity_poly.pdbx_seq_one_letter_code
_entity_poly.pdbx_strand_id
1 'polypeptide(L)'
;MALRALNMLELQPPKPFAFMERVDENFLVQLTLDLDWTTPWHSSINVLHAATPVILRGDGDFSRFFQVLEGYQAENGGWGEHSDPHHQMAGAFHFLPFYRAAGRVFPRLEALARLVLALPIHGVGFGTMDMMAVLLFAMERGAITRDECERFFREVENVVRRCPLPEKRHDLLAYVQILAYLSRYAGDKAARDAWAPELWRLP
;
A
#
# COMPACT_ATOMS: atom_id res chain seq x y z
N MET A 1 6.41 -10.02 2.30
CA MET A 1 6.22 -11.34 1.67
C MET A 1 6.85 -12.50 2.45
N ALA A 2 8.11 -12.42 2.88
CA ALA A 2 8.79 -13.51 3.60
C ALA A 2 8.07 -13.99 4.88
N LEU A 3 7.57 -13.09 5.72
CA LEU A 3 6.81 -13.44 6.94
C LEU A 3 5.47 -14.16 6.67
N ARG A 4 4.76 -13.76 5.60
CA ARG A 4 3.54 -14.45 5.16
C ARG A 4 3.86 -15.84 4.59
N ALA A 5 4.93 -15.96 3.82
CA ALA A 5 5.41 -17.24 3.30
C ALA A 5 5.83 -18.19 4.44
N LEU A 6 6.52 -17.68 5.47
CA LEU A 6 6.90 -18.46 6.65
C LEU A 6 5.69 -18.93 7.46
N ASN A 7 4.69 -18.05 7.68
CA ASN A 7 3.45 -18.44 8.34
C ASN A 7 2.63 -19.45 7.54
N MET A 8 2.62 -19.36 6.20
CA MET A 8 1.92 -20.32 5.33
C MET A 8 2.61 -21.68 5.27
N LEU A 9 3.91 -21.74 5.56
CA LEU A 9 4.68 -22.98 5.59
C LEU A 9 4.72 -23.63 6.98
N GLU A 10 4.03 -23.06 7.98
CA GLU A 10 4.13 -23.45 9.40
C GLU A 10 5.58 -23.48 9.93
N LEU A 11 6.49 -22.78 9.23
CA LEU A 11 7.87 -22.67 9.61
C LEU A 11 7.99 -21.50 10.58
N GLN A 12 8.03 -21.82 11.87
CA GLN A 12 8.52 -20.91 12.91
C GLN A 12 10.04 -20.73 12.69
N PRO A 13 10.53 -19.56 12.25
CA PRO A 13 11.97 -19.36 12.16
C PRO A 13 12.59 -19.60 13.54
N PRO A 14 13.66 -20.41 13.66
CA PRO A 14 14.19 -20.89 14.94
C PRO A 14 14.74 -19.79 15.86
N LYS A 15 14.83 -18.55 15.37
CA LYS A 15 14.95 -17.35 16.19
C LYS A 15 14.01 -16.29 15.60
N PRO A 16 13.18 -15.59 16.41
CA PRO A 16 12.63 -14.31 15.97
C PRO A 16 13.82 -13.48 15.51
N PHE A 17 13.71 -12.86 14.34
CA PHE A 17 14.80 -12.13 13.69
C PHE A 17 15.55 -11.26 14.71
N ALA A 18 16.72 -11.71 15.18
CA ALA A 18 17.40 -11.11 16.34
C ALA A 18 17.79 -9.64 16.11
N PHE A 19 17.86 -9.20 14.85
CA PHE A 19 18.03 -7.79 14.51
C PHE A 19 16.82 -6.92 14.89
N MET A 20 15.63 -7.49 15.05
CA MET A 20 14.39 -6.81 15.42
C MET A 20 14.20 -6.66 16.94
N GLU A 21 15.08 -7.25 17.76
CA GLU A 21 15.10 -7.01 19.22
C GLU A 21 15.60 -5.60 19.57
N ARG A 22 16.22 -4.91 18.61
CA ARG A 22 16.80 -3.56 18.76
C ARG A 22 15.95 -2.44 18.18
N VAL A 23 14.81 -2.76 17.59
CA VAL A 23 13.93 -1.76 16.99
C VAL A 23 12.90 -1.35 18.05
N ASP A 24 13.10 -0.20 18.66
CA ASP A 24 12.15 0.46 19.56
C ASP A 24 11.61 1.76 18.94
N GLU A 25 10.73 2.46 19.65
CA GLU A 25 10.19 3.73 19.19
C GLU A 25 11.29 4.79 18.93
N ASN A 26 12.32 4.86 19.79
CA ASN A 26 13.40 5.84 19.63
C ASN A 26 14.22 5.59 18.37
N PHE A 27 14.50 4.33 18.05
CA PHE A 27 15.14 3.94 16.81
C PHE A 27 14.29 4.36 15.61
N LEU A 28 12.98 4.10 15.63
CA LEU A 28 12.09 4.49 14.53
C LEU A 28 12.00 6.00 14.35
N VAL A 29 11.93 6.76 15.44
CA VAL A 29 11.96 8.23 15.42
C VAL A 29 13.27 8.70 14.79
N GLN A 30 14.42 8.22 15.28
CA GLN A 30 15.73 8.64 14.78
C GLN A 30 15.92 8.27 13.30
N LEU A 31 15.57 7.05 12.92
CA LEU A 31 15.55 6.61 11.52
C LEU A 31 14.72 7.55 10.65
N THR A 32 13.52 7.93 11.09
CA THR A 32 12.62 8.80 10.32
C THR A 32 13.22 10.19 10.13
N LEU A 33 13.90 10.73 11.15
CA LEU A 33 14.57 12.03 11.10
C LEU A 33 15.82 12.04 10.21
N ASP A 34 16.54 10.92 10.13
CA ASP A 34 17.81 10.81 9.39
C ASP A 34 17.61 10.53 7.88
N LEU A 35 16.39 10.21 7.45
CA LEU A 35 16.07 9.89 6.07
C LEU A 35 15.89 11.13 5.18
N ASP A 36 16.24 10.98 3.92
CA ASP A 36 16.06 12.02 2.90
C ASP A 36 14.64 11.98 2.32
N TRP A 37 13.79 12.88 2.80
CA TRP A 37 12.39 12.99 2.35
C TRP A 37 12.21 13.71 1.02
N THR A 38 13.31 14.13 0.37
CA THR A 38 13.25 14.52 -1.04
C THR A 38 13.10 13.30 -1.95
N THR A 39 13.35 12.07 -1.46
CA THR A 39 13.12 10.81 -2.19
C THR A 39 12.14 9.88 -1.46
N PRO A 40 10.86 10.27 -1.34
CA PRO A 40 9.90 9.64 -0.42
C PRO A 40 9.66 8.16 -0.68
N TRP A 41 9.77 7.67 -1.92
CA TRP A 41 9.74 6.24 -2.22
C TRP A 41 10.81 5.44 -1.45
N HIS A 42 12.08 5.87 -1.50
CA HIS A 42 13.17 5.15 -0.83
C HIS A 42 13.08 5.28 0.69
N SER A 43 12.81 6.49 1.17
CA SER A 43 12.71 6.76 2.60
C SER A 43 11.55 6.00 3.25
N SER A 44 10.38 5.98 2.60
CA SER A 44 9.23 5.21 3.09
C SER A 44 9.45 3.70 3.09
N ILE A 45 10.22 3.14 2.15
CA ILE A 45 10.60 1.71 2.15
C ILE A 45 11.45 1.39 3.38
N ASN A 46 12.42 2.23 3.73
CA ASN A 46 13.26 2.04 4.91
C ASN A 46 12.42 2.06 6.20
N VAL A 47 11.51 3.04 6.32
CA VAL A 47 10.56 3.10 7.44
C VAL A 47 9.67 1.87 7.46
N LEU A 48 9.09 1.45 6.33
CA LEU A 48 8.24 0.27 6.24
C LEU A 48 8.97 -0.99 6.74
N HIS A 49 10.21 -1.22 6.30
CA HIS A 49 10.99 -2.38 6.71
C HIS A 49 11.31 -2.41 8.21
N ALA A 50 11.63 -1.25 8.79
CA ALA A 50 11.92 -1.14 10.21
C ALA A 50 10.66 -1.21 11.07
N ALA A 51 9.60 -0.50 10.70
CA ALA A 51 8.41 -0.31 11.51
C ALA A 51 7.44 -1.50 11.44
N THR A 52 7.31 -2.17 10.29
CA THR A 52 6.35 -3.26 10.09
C THR A 52 6.45 -4.35 11.16
N PRO A 53 7.63 -4.91 11.49
CA PRO A 53 7.70 -6.02 12.42
C PRO A 53 7.40 -5.64 13.87
N VAL A 54 7.59 -4.38 14.27
CA VAL A 54 7.30 -3.91 15.64
C VAL A 54 5.85 -3.47 15.77
N ILE A 55 5.30 -2.76 14.78
CA ILE A 55 3.89 -2.35 14.80
C ILE A 55 2.96 -3.56 14.69
N LEU A 56 3.29 -4.55 13.84
CA LEU A 56 2.46 -5.76 13.71
C LEU A 56 2.47 -6.66 14.95
N ARG A 57 3.51 -6.58 15.80
CA ARG A 57 3.52 -7.28 17.08
C ARG A 57 2.56 -6.66 18.09
N GLY A 58 2.23 -5.37 17.93
CA GLY A 58 1.43 -4.62 18.90
C GLY A 58 2.21 -4.30 20.18
N ASP A 59 3.54 -4.44 20.15
CA ASP A 59 4.40 -4.20 21.30
C ASP A 59 4.76 -2.71 21.36
N GLY A 60 4.10 -1.96 22.25
CA GLY A 60 4.50 -0.60 22.60
C GLY A 60 3.60 0.52 22.06
N ASP A 61 3.77 1.70 22.66
CA ASP A 61 3.20 2.95 22.16
C ASP A 61 4.17 3.56 21.15
N PHE A 62 3.68 3.80 19.93
CA PHE A 62 4.44 4.40 18.84
C PHE A 62 3.92 5.80 18.48
N SER A 63 3.17 6.44 19.38
CA SER A 63 2.51 7.72 19.12
C SER A 63 3.50 8.81 18.72
N ARG A 64 4.70 8.85 19.29
CA ARG A 64 5.73 9.83 18.90
C ARG A 64 6.30 9.51 17.54
N PHE A 65 6.53 8.23 17.23
CA PHE A 65 6.93 7.83 15.87
C PHE A 65 5.91 8.30 14.82
N PHE A 66 4.61 8.06 15.06
CA PHE A 66 3.57 8.54 14.15
C PHE A 66 3.56 10.06 14.04
N GLN A 67 3.68 10.80 15.16
CA GLN A 67 3.74 12.26 15.13
C GLN A 67 4.91 12.78 14.27
N VAL A 68 6.09 12.17 14.39
CA VAL A 68 7.27 12.54 13.59
C VAL A 68 7.05 12.19 12.11
N LEU A 69 6.53 10.99 11.83
CA LEU A 69 6.23 10.56 10.46
C LEU A 69 5.20 11.46 9.78
N GLU A 70 4.16 11.88 10.51
CA GLU A 70 3.12 12.80 10.05
C GLU A 70 3.66 14.21 9.74
N GLY A 71 4.76 14.62 10.39
CA GLY A 71 5.46 15.87 10.12
C GLY A 71 6.03 15.97 8.70
N TYR A 72 6.22 14.83 8.01
CA TYR A 72 6.67 14.76 6.62
C TYR A 72 5.53 14.59 5.61
N GLN A 73 4.26 14.65 6.05
CA GLN A 73 3.13 14.55 5.14
C GLN A 73 2.82 15.90 4.48
N ALA A 74 2.77 15.91 3.15
CA ALA A 74 2.40 17.07 2.36
C ALA A 74 0.88 17.35 2.40
N GLU A 75 0.47 18.55 1.98
CA GLU A 75 -0.94 18.94 2.05
C GLU A 75 -1.87 18.09 1.19
N ASN A 76 -1.35 17.59 0.06
CA ASN A 76 -2.04 16.67 -0.84
C ASN A 76 -2.13 15.22 -0.30
N GLY A 77 -1.70 14.98 0.95
CA GLY A 77 -1.75 13.67 1.60
C GLY A 77 -0.63 12.71 1.20
N GLY A 78 0.22 13.08 0.23
CA GLY A 78 1.46 12.36 -0.08
C GLY A 78 2.54 12.59 0.99
N TRP A 79 3.65 11.86 0.90
CA TRP A 79 4.78 12.03 1.83
C TRP A 79 6.01 12.63 1.16
N GLY A 80 6.76 13.39 1.96
CA GLY A 80 7.99 14.04 1.57
C GLY A 80 7.79 15.30 0.72
N GLU A 81 8.91 15.82 0.20
CA GLU A 81 8.98 17.12 -0.47
C GLU A 81 9.26 17.00 -1.98
N HIS A 82 9.11 15.80 -2.54
CA HIS A 82 9.45 15.53 -3.95
C HIS A 82 8.51 16.28 -4.90
N SER A 83 9.02 16.81 -6.01
CA SER A 83 8.22 17.58 -6.99
C SER A 83 7.24 16.73 -7.80
N ASP A 84 7.59 15.47 -8.06
CA ASP A 84 6.71 14.48 -8.67
C ASP A 84 5.68 13.90 -7.66
N PRO A 85 4.37 14.11 -7.88
CA PRO A 85 3.32 13.57 -7.02
C PRO A 85 3.21 12.05 -7.03
N HIS A 86 3.72 11.34 -8.05
CA HIS A 86 3.78 9.88 -8.03
C HIS A 86 4.70 9.38 -6.90
N HIS A 87 5.85 10.02 -6.71
CA HIS A 87 6.78 9.66 -5.65
C HIS A 87 6.18 9.90 -4.26
N GLN A 88 5.46 11.01 -4.09
CA GLN A 88 4.80 11.33 -2.82
C GLN A 88 3.67 10.34 -2.51
N MET A 89 2.83 10.01 -3.50
CA MET A 89 1.76 9.01 -3.39
C MET A 89 2.33 7.63 -3.05
N ALA A 90 3.39 7.23 -3.74
CA ALA A 90 4.02 5.94 -3.53
C ALA A 90 4.67 5.84 -2.13
N GLY A 91 5.18 6.96 -1.60
CA GLY A 91 5.57 7.07 -0.19
C GLY A 91 4.41 6.82 0.78
N ALA A 92 3.24 7.42 0.51
CA ALA A 92 2.05 7.24 1.32
C ALA A 92 1.50 5.80 1.29
N PHE A 93 1.56 5.14 0.12
CA PHE A 93 1.15 3.75 -0.06
C PHE A 93 1.84 2.80 0.94
N HIS A 94 3.15 2.97 1.17
CA HIS A 94 3.90 2.15 2.11
C HIS A 94 3.41 2.25 3.55
N PHE A 95 2.70 3.32 3.93
CA PHE A 95 2.28 3.55 5.30
C PHE A 95 0.88 3.01 5.61
N LEU A 96 0.05 2.79 4.59
CA LEU A 96 -1.31 2.24 4.75
C LEU A 96 -1.36 0.97 5.63
N PRO A 97 -0.47 -0.03 5.45
CA PRO A 97 -0.57 -1.30 6.18
C PRO A 97 -0.38 -1.15 7.69
N PHE A 98 0.52 -0.29 8.15
CA PHE A 98 0.80 -0.17 9.58
C PHE A 98 -0.05 0.89 10.27
N TYR A 99 -0.59 1.91 9.57
CA TYR A 99 -1.71 2.70 10.11
C TYR A 99 -2.93 1.82 10.37
N ARG A 100 -3.23 0.90 9.43
CA ARG A 100 -4.28 -0.11 9.62
C ARG A 100 -3.98 -1.01 10.83
N ALA A 101 -2.76 -1.54 10.93
CA ALA A 101 -2.37 -2.43 12.02
C ALA A 101 -2.38 -1.74 13.39
N ALA A 102 -1.94 -0.49 13.46
CA ALA A 102 -1.96 0.31 14.68
C ALA A 102 -3.37 0.82 15.06
N GLY A 103 -4.40 0.51 14.28
CA GLY A 103 -5.76 1.01 14.51
C GLY A 103 -5.88 2.54 14.40
N ARG A 104 -4.94 3.20 13.71
CA ARG A 104 -4.89 4.66 13.58
C ARG A 104 -5.61 5.14 12.33
N VAL A 105 -6.19 6.33 12.42
CA VAL A 105 -6.72 7.04 11.26
C VAL A 105 -5.55 7.48 10.39
N PHE A 106 -5.65 7.19 9.08
CA PHE A 106 -4.64 7.67 8.14
C PHE A 106 -4.86 9.17 7.89
N PRO A 107 -3.86 10.03 8.15
CA PRO A 107 -4.01 11.47 8.06
C PRO A 107 -4.17 11.89 6.59
N ARG A 108 -4.98 12.93 6.34
CA ARG A 108 -5.23 13.50 5.01
C ARG A 108 -5.58 12.46 3.92
N LEU A 109 -6.22 11.36 4.30
CA LEU A 109 -6.55 10.25 3.39
C LEU A 109 -7.39 10.70 2.19
N GLU A 110 -8.35 11.61 2.42
CA GLU A 110 -9.14 12.18 1.32
C GLU A 110 -8.25 12.95 0.34
N ALA A 111 -7.36 13.82 0.82
CA ALA A 111 -6.45 14.57 -0.03
C ALA A 111 -5.55 13.63 -0.86
N LEU A 112 -5.01 12.57 -0.22
CA LEU A 112 -4.23 11.54 -0.92
C LEU A 112 -5.06 10.84 -2.00
N ALA A 113 -6.31 10.50 -1.72
CA ALA A 113 -7.19 9.89 -2.70
C ALA A 113 -7.49 10.83 -3.88
N ARG A 114 -7.70 12.12 -3.60
CA ARG A 114 -7.85 13.16 -4.64
C ARG A 114 -6.59 13.30 -5.50
N LEU A 115 -5.41 13.28 -4.87
CA LEU A 115 -4.12 13.27 -5.57
C LEU A 115 -4.06 12.09 -6.54
N VAL A 116 -4.35 10.87 -6.05
CA VAL A 116 -4.30 9.64 -6.86
C VAL A 116 -5.28 9.69 -8.03
N LEU A 117 -6.52 10.15 -7.81
CA LEU A 117 -7.51 10.30 -8.88
C LEU A 117 -7.11 11.32 -9.95
N ALA A 118 -6.24 12.28 -9.61
CA ALA A 118 -5.72 13.28 -10.54
C ALA A 118 -4.44 12.83 -11.27
N LEU A 119 -3.79 11.75 -10.82
CA LEU A 119 -2.56 11.26 -11.43
C LEU A 119 -2.83 10.59 -12.78
N PRO A 120 -2.05 10.91 -13.81
CA PRO A 120 -2.17 10.25 -15.12
C PRO A 120 -1.76 8.78 -15.05
N ILE A 121 -2.54 7.92 -15.71
CA ILE A 121 -2.24 6.48 -15.85
C ILE A 121 -1.37 6.28 -17.11
N HIS A 122 -0.05 6.28 -16.94
CA HIS A 122 0.91 6.15 -18.04
C HIS A 122 1.16 4.71 -18.51
N GLY A 123 0.62 3.71 -17.83
CA GLY A 123 0.75 2.30 -18.21
C GLY A 123 0.39 1.32 -17.09
N VAL A 124 0.73 0.05 -17.29
CA VAL A 124 0.60 -1.02 -16.28
C VAL A 124 1.97 -1.25 -15.65
N GLY A 125 2.06 -1.06 -14.34
CA GLY A 125 3.28 -1.24 -13.55
C GLY A 125 3.04 -0.95 -12.07
N PHE A 126 4.08 -1.05 -11.24
CA PHE A 126 4.01 -0.90 -9.78
C PHE A 126 3.27 0.37 -9.33
N GLY A 127 3.55 1.54 -9.94
CA GLY A 127 2.88 2.79 -9.57
C GLY A 127 1.36 2.75 -9.72
N THR A 128 0.82 2.06 -10.74
CA THR A 128 -0.63 1.91 -10.94
C THR A 128 -1.25 1.01 -9.87
N MET A 129 -0.52 0.00 -9.40
CA MET A 129 -0.97 -0.89 -8.33
C MET A 129 -1.03 -0.18 -6.97
N ASP A 130 -0.04 0.68 -6.71
CA ASP A 130 0.02 1.49 -5.49
C ASP A 130 -1.17 2.46 -5.44
N MET A 131 -1.47 3.12 -6.56
CA MET A 131 -2.65 3.97 -6.71
C MET A 131 -3.94 3.21 -6.41
N MET A 132 -4.11 2.02 -7.00
CA MET A 132 -5.31 1.22 -6.76
C MET A 132 -5.45 0.86 -5.28
N ALA A 133 -4.36 0.43 -4.63
CA ALA A 133 -4.38 0.09 -3.22
C ALA A 133 -4.73 1.29 -2.32
N VAL A 134 -4.23 2.48 -2.64
CA VAL A 134 -4.59 3.73 -1.95
C VAL A 134 -6.08 4.02 -2.09
N LEU A 135 -6.64 3.94 -3.30
CA LEU A 135 -8.07 4.21 -3.53
C LEU A 135 -8.97 3.19 -2.84
N LEU A 136 -8.58 1.92 -2.81
CA LEU A 136 -9.29 0.89 -2.05
C LEU A 136 -9.32 1.21 -0.56
N PHE A 137 -8.17 1.57 -0.01
CA PHE A 137 -8.08 1.94 1.40
C PHE A 137 -8.90 3.20 1.70
N ALA A 138 -8.84 4.22 0.83
CA ALA A 138 -9.63 5.43 0.94
C ALA A 138 -11.14 5.15 0.91
N MET A 139 -11.59 4.30 -0.02
CA MET A 139 -12.99 3.89 -0.12
C MET A 139 -13.45 3.10 1.12
N GLU A 140 -12.63 2.16 1.61
CA GLU A 140 -12.92 1.37 2.83
C GLU A 140 -13.10 2.29 4.06
N ARG A 141 -12.38 3.41 4.10
CA ARG A 141 -12.46 4.41 5.18
C ARG A 141 -13.48 5.52 4.92
N GLY A 142 -14.24 5.46 3.82
CA GLY A 142 -15.25 6.46 3.48
C GLY A 142 -14.69 7.82 3.02
N ALA A 143 -13.41 7.88 2.63
CA ALA A 143 -12.77 9.10 2.14
C ALA A 143 -13.11 9.41 0.67
N ILE A 144 -13.53 8.38 -0.08
CA ILE A 144 -14.07 8.50 -1.45
C ILE A 144 -15.25 7.54 -1.62
N THR A 145 -16.06 7.77 -2.63
CA THR A 145 -17.17 6.90 -2.99
C THR A 145 -16.69 5.66 -3.77
N ARG A 146 -17.53 4.62 -3.76
CA ARG A 146 -17.35 3.43 -4.60
C ARG A 146 -17.32 3.78 -6.09
N ASP A 147 -18.21 4.67 -6.53
CA ASP A 147 -18.33 5.06 -7.94
C ASP A 147 -17.06 5.74 -8.47
N GLU A 148 -16.42 6.58 -7.65
CA GLU A 148 -15.13 7.20 -7.97
C GLU A 148 -14.03 6.16 -8.13
N CYS A 149 -13.95 5.20 -7.19
CA CYS A 149 -12.98 4.11 -7.22
C CYS A 149 -13.17 3.20 -8.46
N GLU A 150 -14.42 2.82 -8.76
CA GLU A 150 -14.73 1.99 -9.93
C GLU A 150 -14.48 2.70 -11.26
N ARG A 151 -14.66 4.02 -11.32
CA ARG A 151 -14.32 4.81 -12.52
C ARG A 151 -12.84 4.74 -12.82
N PHE A 152 -12.00 4.96 -11.80
CA PHE A 152 -10.56 4.85 -11.93
C PHE A 152 -10.13 3.45 -12.39
N PHE A 153 -10.71 2.37 -11.84
CA PHE A 153 -10.36 1.01 -12.28
C PHE A 153 -10.78 0.71 -13.71
N ARG A 154 -11.90 1.25 -14.19
CA ARG A 154 -12.28 1.16 -15.61
C ARG A 154 -11.26 1.86 -16.52
N GLU A 155 -10.70 2.98 -16.07
CA GLU A 155 -9.62 3.68 -16.80
C GLU A 155 -8.34 2.83 -16.85
N VAL A 156 -7.94 2.25 -15.73
CA VAL A 156 -6.81 1.31 -15.67
C VAL A 156 -7.06 0.12 -16.61
N GLU A 157 -8.25 -0.48 -16.57
CA GLU A 157 -8.63 -1.59 -17.46
C GLU A 157 -8.49 -1.22 -18.94
N ASN A 158 -8.92 -0.02 -19.31
CA ASN A 158 -8.81 0.49 -20.67
C ASN A 158 -7.35 0.67 -21.11
N VAL A 159 -6.48 1.17 -20.21
CA VAL A 159 -5.03 1.28 -20.47
C VAL A 159 -4.41 -0.11 -20.62
N VAL A 160 -4.75 -1.04 -19.73
CA VAL A 160 -4.29 -2.44 -19.77
C VAL A 160 -4.67 -3.11 -21.09
N ARG A 161 -5.92 -3.01 -21.52
CA ARG A 161 -6.42 -3.62 -22.77
C ARG A 161 -5.71 -3.11 -24.02
N ARG A 162 -5.21 -1.88 -23.98
CA ARG A 162 -4.49 -1.23 -25.08
C ARG A 162 -2.98 -1.46 -25.00
N CYS A 163 -2.48 -2.12 -23.96
CA CYS A 163 -1.06 -2.32 -23.74
C CYS A 163 -0.55 -3.53 -24.55
N PRO A 164 0.43 -3.37 -25.46
CA PRO A 164 0.76 -4.38 -26.46
C PRO A 164 1.63 -5.56 -25.97
N LEU A 165 1.88 -5.74 -24.67
CA LEU A 165 2.89 -6.70 -24.18
C LEU A 165 2.31 -7.86 -23.34
N PRO A 166 2.54 -9.13 -23.75
CA PRO A 166 2.23 -10.32 -22.95
C PRO A 166 3.15 -10.50 -21.73
N GLU A 167 4.31 -9.84 -21.70
CA GLU A 167 5.35 -10.04 -20.67
C GLU A 167 5.01 -9.36 -19.33
N LYS A 168 4.07 -8.41 -19.32
CA LYS A 168 3.50 -7.80 -18.10
C LYS A 168 2.32 -8.60 -17.53
N ARG A 169 2.11 -9.85 -17.95
CA ARG A 169 1.07 -10.74 -17.39
C ARG A 169 1.18 -10.92 -15.87
N HIS A 170 2.37 -10.78 -15.30
CA HIS A 170 2.55 -10.81 -13.84
C HIS A 170 1.94 -9.58 -13.15
N ASP A 171 2.03 -8.40 -13.76
CA ASP A 171 1.34 -7.18 -13.28
C ASP A 171 -0.18 -7.32 -13.47
N LEU A 172 -0.61 -8.03 -14.52
CA LEU A 172 -2.01 -8.39 -14.76
C LEU A 172 -2.55 -9.36 -13.70
N LEU A 173 -1.74 -10.31 -13.23
CA LEU A 173 -2.08 -11.22 -12.13
C LEU A 173 -2.23 -10.47 -10.80
N ALA A 174 -1.39 -9.47 -10.55
CA ALA A 174 -1.51 -8.60 -9.40
C ALA A 174 -2.77 -7.72 -9.50
N TYR A 175 -3.07 -7.16 -10.68
CA TYR A 175 -4.32 -6.47 -10.98
C TYR A 175 -5.54 -7.36 -10.70
N VAL A 176 -5.47 -8.61 -11.12
CA VAL A 176 -6.50 -9.63 -10.91
C VAL A 176 -6.63 -10.02 -9.42
N GLN A 177 -5.56 -10.04 -8.63
CA GLN A 177 -5.62 -10.23 -7.18
C GLN A 177 -6.24 -9.03 -6.45
N ILE A 178 -5.99 -7.81 -6.92
CA ILE A 178 -6.66 -6.59 -6.42
C ILE A 178 -8.15 -6.61 -6.78
N LEU A 179 -8.51 -7.03 -8.00
CA LEU A 179 -9.90 -7.24 -8.41
C LEU A 179 -10.58 -8.37 -7.60
N ALA A 180 -9.89 -9.46 -7.29
CA ALA A 180 -10.42 -10.52 -6.43
C ALA A 180 -10.59 -10.06 -4.96
N TYR A 181 -9.70 -9.20 -4.47
CA TYR A 181 -9.84 -8.51 -3.19
C TYR A 181 -11.07 -7.60 -3.17
N LEU A 182 -11.30 -6.85 -4.25
CA LEU A 182 -12.49 -6.04 -4.47
C LEU A 182 -13.80 -6.84 -4.46
N SER A 183 -13.83 -8.00 -5.15
CA SER A 183 -15.01 -8.87 -5.15
C SER A 183 -15.32 -9.45 -3.76
N ARG A 184 -14.30 -9.62 -2.93
CA ARG A 184 -14.45 -10.06 -1.52
C ARG A 184 -15.09 -9.00 -0.64
N TYR A 185 -14.91 -7.71 -0.97
CA TYR A 185 -15.52 -6.57 -0.27
C TYR A 185 -16.91 -6.19 -0.80
N ALA A 186 -17.23 -6.51 -2.06
CA ALA A 186 -18.55 -6.25 -2.64
C ALA A 186 -19.67 -7.18 -2.10
N GLY A 187 -19.33 -8.19 -1.29
CA GLY A 187 -20.28 -9.19 -0.80
C GLY A 187 -20.82 -10.15 -1.87
N ASP A 188 -20.36 -10.01 -3.11
CA ASP A 188 -20.87 -10.74 -4.26
C ASP A 188 -19.90 -11.86 -4.69
N LYS A 189 -20.13 -13.03 -4.09
CA LYS A 189 -19.41 -14.27 -4.42
C LYS A 189 -19.59 -14.69 -5.88
N ALA A 190 -20.71 -14.38 -6.52
CA ALA A 190 -20.96 -14.75 -7.91
C ALA A 190 -20.14 -13.90 -8.88
N ALA A 191 -20.02 -12.59 -8.63
CA ALA A 191 -19.13 -11.71 -9.38
C ALA A 191 -17.66 -12.11 -9.22
N ARG A 192 -17.24 -12.48 -8.00
CA ARG A 192 -15.90 -13.02 -7.71
C ARG A 192 -15.57 -14.27 -8.53
N ASP A 193 -16.51 -15.21 -8.61
CA ASP A 193 -16.29 -16.51 -9.23
C ASP A 193 -16.44 -16.44 -10.78
N ALA A 194 -17.16 -15.44 -11.31
CA ALA A 194 -17.36 -15.24 -12.74
C ALA A 194 -16.21 -14.52 -13.47
N TRP A 195 -15.47 -13.64 -12.79
CA TRP A 195 -14.50 -12.75 -13.45
C TRP A 195 -13.10 -13.34 -13.63
N ALA A 196 -12.74 -14.36 -12.86
CA ALA A 196 -11.45 -15.02 -13.03
C ALA A 196 -11.45 -16.50 -12.61
N PRO A 197 -12.25 -17.36 -13.30
CA PRO A 197 -12.34 -18.78 -12.99
C PRO A 197 -11.01 -19.53 -13.15
N GLU A 198 -10.06 -18.97 -13.91
CA GLU A 198 -8.77 -19.61 -14.22
C GLU A 198 -7.70 -19.40 -13.13
N LEU A 199 -7.85 -18.39 -12.26
CA LEU A 199 -6.90 -18.16 -11.16
C LEU A 199 -6.90 -19.26 -10.11
N TRP A 200 -8.06 -19.89 -9.90
CA TRP A 200 -8.24 -20.97 -8.92
C TRP A 200 -7.75 -22.31 -9.43
N ARG A 201 -7.27 -22.35 -10.68
CA ARG A 201 -6.70 -23.53 -11.34
C ARG A 201 -5.19 -23.43 -11.50
N LEU A 202 -4.57 -22.33 -11.08
CA LEU A 202 -3.12 -22.26 -10.93
C LEU A 202 -2.75 -23.04 -9.64
N PRO A 203 -1.75 -23.94 -9.70
CA PRO A 203 -1.38 -24.81 -8.59
C PRO A 203 -0.88 -24.05 -7.36
#